data_AF-A0A844Q5R7-F1
#
_entry.id   AF-A0A844Q5R7-F1
#
_cell.length_a   1.000
_cell.length_b   1.000
_cell.length_c   1.000
_cell.angle_alpha   90.00
_cell.angle_beta   90.00
_cell.angle_gamma   90.00
#
_symmetry.space_group_name_H-M   'P 1'
#
loop_
_entity.id
_entity.type
_entity.pdbx_description
1 polymer ?
#
loop_
_entity_poly.entity_id
_entity_poly.type
_entity_poly.pdbx_seq_one_letter_code
_entity_poly.pdbx_strand_id
1 'polypeptide(L)' 'MLHPFREENGRTIRIFIHAYAAARGFEWAYETIDRERYMRAMIQSVIDLSELSQLFFDTLQ' A
#
# COMPACT_ATOMS: atom_id res chain seq x y z
N MET A 1 -5.81 8.44 5.19
CA MET A 1 -6.23 7.27 4.38
C MET A 1 -7.72 7.05 4.55
N LEU A 2 -8.47 6.77 3.48
CA LEU A 2 -9.91 6.51 3.57
C LEU A 2 -10.16 5.10 4.15
N HIS A 3 -11.20 4.96 4.96
CA HIS A 3 -11.66 3.68 5.53
C HIS A 3 -13.13 3.43 5.15
N PRO A 4 -13.42 3.24 3.85
CA PRO A 4 -14.79 3.25 3.31
C PRO A 4 -15.65 2.05 3.73
N PHE A 5 -15.04 0.93 4.15
CA PHE A 5 -15.75 -0.28 4.55
C PHE A 5 -15.80 -0.41 6.07
N ARG A 6 -16.77 -1.19 6.57
CA ARG A 6 -16.85 -1.54 8.00
C ARG A 6 -15.66 -2.39 8.43
N GLU A 7 -15.24 -3.34 7.59
CA GLU A 7 -14.13 -4.27 7.79
C GLU A 7 -13.37 -4.46 6.46
N GLU A 8 -12.20 -5.12 6.47
CA GLU A 8 -11.44 -5.51 5.26
C GLU A 8 -10.91 -4.38 4.36
N ASN A 9 -10.79 -3.14 4.87
CA ASN A 9 -10.22 -2.02 4.11
C ASN A 9 -8.79 -2.29 3.63
N GLY A 10 -7.92 -2.77 4.52
CA GLY A 10 -6.52 -3.01 4.19
C GLY A 10 -6.34 -4.01 3.06
N ARG A 11 -7.10 -5.10 3.06
CA ARG A 11 -7.08 -6.10 1.98
C ARG A 11 -7.59 -5.52 0.67
N THR A 12 -8.73 -4.84 0.71
CA THR A 12 -9.37 -4.30 -0.49
C THR A 12 -8.51 -3.22 -1.14
N ILE A 13 -7.95 -2.30 -0.34
CA ILE A 13 -7.07 -1.23 -0.83
C ILE A 13 -5.79 -1.80 -1.46
N ARG A 14 -5.16 -2.82 -0.85
CA ARG A 14 -3.97 -3.47 -1.45
C ARG A 14 -4.27 -4.11 -2.81
N ILE A 15 -5.36 -4.85 -2.92
CA ILE A 15 -5.77 -5.48 -4.19
C ILE A 15 -6.03 -4.41 -5.26
N PHE A 16 -6.72 -3.33 -4.88
CA PHE A 16 -6.99 -2.22 -5.79
C PHE A 16 -5.69 -1.57 -6.30
N ILE A 17 -4.76 -1.24 -5.41
CA ILE A 17 -3.48 -0.62 -5.79
C ILE A 17 -2.66 -1.55 -6.68
N HIS A 18 -2.62 -2.85 -6.37
CA HIS A 18 -1.92 -3.84 -7.18
C HIS A 18 -2.51 -3.93 -8.60
N ALA A 19 -3.83 -4.04 -8.73
CA ALA A 19 -4.49 -4.03 -10.04
C ALA A 19 -4.25 -2.72 -10.81
N TYR A 20 -4.23 -1.59 -10.10
CA TYR A 20 -3.98 -0.27 -10.68
C TYR A 20 -2.53 -0.14 -11.22
N ALA A 21 -1.55 -0.67 -10.48
CA ALA A 21 -0.15 -0.72 -10.88
C ALA A 21 0.04 -1.63 -12.10
N ALA A 22 -0.54 -2.84 -12.07
CA ALA A 22 -0.50 -3.78 -13.18
C ALA A 22 -1.11 -3.20 -14.46
N ALA A 23 -2.25 -2.50 -14.35
CA ALA A 23 -2.88 -1.81 -15.47
C ALA A 23 -2.01 -0.70 -16.10
N ARG A 24 -0.94 -0.26 -15.40
CA ARG A 24 0.04 0.73 -15.86
C ARG A 24 1.38 0.11 -16.29
N GLY A 25 1.48 -1.22 -16.29
CA GLY A 25 2.70 -1.94 -16.64
C GLY A 25 3.74 -2.00 -15.51
N PHE A 26 3.34 -1.76 -14.27
CA PHE A 26 4.20 -1.93 -13.10
C PHE A 26 3.85 -3.23 -12.37
N GLU A 27 4.87 -3.95 -11.90
CA GLU A 27 4.71 -5.06 -10.98
C GLU A 27 4.91 -4.54 -9.55
N TRP A 28 3.88 -4.63 -8.72
CA TRP A 28 3.96 -4.24 -7.31
C TRP A 28 3.91 -5.48 -6.43
N ALA A 29 5.08 -5.88 -5.92
CA ALA A 29 5.31 -7.10 -5.14
C ALA A 29 4.88 -6.92 -3.67
N TYR A 30 3.61 -6.54 -3.46
CA TYR A 30 3.10 -6.15 -2.14
C TYR A 30 3.10 -7.29 -1.11
N GLU A 31 3.11 -8.54 -1.56
CA GLU A 31 3.23 -9.74 -0.75
C GLU A 31 4.58 -9.88 -0.05
N THR A 32 5.61 -9.18 -0.54
CA THR A 32 6.95 -9.16 0.07
C THR A 32 7.07 -8.12 1.20
N ILE A 33 6.07 -7.26 1.36
CA ILE A 33 6.08 -6.17 2.33
C ILE A 33 5.90 -6.73 3.75
N ASP A 34 6.80 -6.34 4.67
CA ASP A 34 6.61 -6.58 6.09
C ASP A 34 5.32 -5.92 6.60
N ARG A 35 4.45 -6.73 7.20
CA ARG A 35 3.12 -6.30 7.65
C ARG A 35 3.20 -5.15 8.66
N GLU A 36 4.12 -5.21 9.59
CA GLU A 36 4.24 -4.22 10.66
C GLU A 36 4.80 -2.89 10.13
N ARG A 37 5.79 -2.94 9.23
CA ARG A 37 6.31 -1.78 8.50
C ARG A 37 5.20 -1.13 7.67
N TYR A 38 4.42 -1.91 6.92
CA TYR A 38 3.29 -1.40 6.14
C TYR A 38 2.27 -0.69 7.03
N MET A 39 1.85 -1.34 8.12
CA MET A 39 0.85 -0.76 9.03
C MET A 39 1.34 0.56 9.63
N ARG A 40 2.59 0.62 10.10
CA ARG A 40 3.17 1.88 10.62
C ARG A 40 3.23 2.97 9.55
N ALA A 41 3.70 2.63 8.36
CA ALA A 41 3.77 3.58 7.24
C ALA A 41 2.38 4.13 6.88
N MET A 42 1.34 3.28 6.91
CA MET A 42 -0.04 3.64 6.61
C MET A 42 -0.69 4.53 7.69
N ILE A 43 -0.33 4.33 8.96
CA ILE A 43 -0.76 5.22 10.05
C ILE A 43 -0.08 6.59 9.88
N GLN A 44 1.24 6.59 9.66
CA GLN A 44 2.02 7.81 9.48
C GLN A 44 1.58 8.60 8.24
N SER A 45 1.13 7.92 7.18
CA SER A 45 0.67 8.52 5.93
C SER A 45 -0.54 9.45 6.06
N VAL A 46 -1.17 9.51 7.24
CA VAL A 46 -2.18 10.54 7.54
C VAL A 46 -1.55 11.93 7.64
N ILE A 47 -0.30 12.01 8.08
CA ILE A 47 0.44 13.25 8.34
C ILE A 47 1.61 13.41 7.36
N ASP A 48 2.33 12.33 7.05
CA ASP A 48 3.52 12.33 6.21
C ASP A 48 3.58 11.08 5.32
N LEU A 49 3.64 11.29 4.00
CA LEU A 49 3.65 10.23 2.98
C LEU A 49 5.04 9.64 2.72
N SER A 50 6.11 10.19 3.28
CA SER A 50 7.49 9.87 2.92
C SER A 50 7.79 8.37 3.08
N GLU A 51 7.50 7.80 4.25
CA GLU A 51 7.74 6.38 4.54
C GLU A 51 6.90 5.44 3.67
N LEU A 52 5.62 5.78 3.46
CA LEU A 52 4.73 4.96 2.62
C LEU A 52 5.15 4.99 1.15
N SER A 53 5.58 6.16 0.66
CA SER A 53 6.07 6.34 -0.70
C SER A 53 7.35 5.53 -0.91
N GLN A 54 8.32 5.63 0.02
CA GLN A 54 9.55 4.86 -0.05
C GLN A 54 9.27 3.36 -0.02
N LEU A 55 8.37 2.91 0.85
CA LEU A 55 7.97 1.50 0.90
C LEU A 55 7.40 1.01 -0.45
N PHE A 56 6.62 1.85 -1.15
CA PHE A 56 6.09 1.49 -2.46
C PHE A 56 7.20 1.45 -3.50
N PHE A 57 8.11 2.41 -3.51
CA PHE A 57 9.28 2.38 -4.41
C PHE A 57 10.17 1.17 -4.19
N ASP A 58 10.40 0.78 -2.93
CA ASP A 58 11.19 -0.42 -2.57
C ASP A 58 10.56 -1.72 -3.08
N THR A 59 9.26 -1.71 -3.39
CA THR A 59 8.47 -2.90 -3.74
C THR A 59 7.86 -2.87 -5.15
N LEU A 60 8.21 -1.84 -5.93
CA LEU A 60 7.95 -1.80 -7.37
C LEU A 60 9.10 -2.50 -8.11
N GLN A 61 8.74 -3.37 -9.06
CA GLN A 61 9.65 -4.07 -9.96
C GLN A 61 9.50 -3.56 -11.40
#